data_AF-A0A9D2KPZ8-F1
#
_entry.id   AF-A0A9D2KPZ8-F1
#
_cell.length_a   1.000
_cell.length_b   1.000
_cell.length_c   1.000
_cell.angle_alpha   90.00
_cell.angle_beta   90.00
_cell.angle_gamma   90.00
#
_symmetry.space_group_name_H-M   'P 1'
#
loop_
_entity.id
_entity.type
_entity.pdbx_description
1 polymer ?
#
loop_
_entity_poly.entity_id
_entity_poly.type
_entity_poly.pdbx_seq_one_letter_code
_entity_poly.pdbx_strand_id
1 'polypeptide(L)'
;MRNSLASLLLSLPEDIQRAAILDYLRRLHGNGETTRLRAVFAHIRRLRPFFVLKADAVHLALLFQLRLNHTRQALALYRALRTLERRADPRGCRRADALWHLCRVMLPDAATRLSELWRALGKESLGPQAHYLHARSGLLLLEAACGNSDRPTAEALRHDLRRHAHPACRDVIRAAEAHFRAAFPL
;
A
#
# COMPACT_ATOMS: atom_id res chain seq x y z
N MET A 1 -1.49 36.44 17.94
CA MET A 1 -1.29 35.99 16.53
C MET A 1 -1.44 34.47 16.28
N ARG A 2 -1.71 33.61 17.29
CA ARG A 2 -1.84 32.15 17.07
C ARG A 2 -3.12 31.68 16.35
N ASN A 3 -4.13 32.55 16.18
CA ASN A 3 -5.44 32.16 15.63
C ASN A 3 -5.61 32.36 14.11
N SER A 4 -4.74 33.13 13.43
CA SER A 4 -4.95 33.45 12.01
C SER A 4 -4.65 32.28 11.07
N LEU A 5 -3.61 31.48 11.37
CA LEU A 5 -3.16 30.39 10.50
C LEU A 5 -4.05 29.14 10.62
N ALA A 6 -4.55 28.87 11.83
CA ALA A 6 -5.55 27.83 12.05
C ALA A 6 -6.89 28.19 11.40
N SER A 7 -7.31 29.46 11.51
CA SER A 7 -8.51 29.97 10.83
C SER A 7 -8.38 29.86 9.30
N LEU A 8 -7.22 30.25 8.75
CA LEU A 8 -6.93 30.12 7.32
C LEU A 8 -6.99 28.66 6.86
N LEU A 9 -6.32 27.74 7.57
CA LEU A 9 -6.36 26.31 7.22
C LEU A 9 -7.77 25.75 7.24
N LEU A 10 -8.57 26.06 8.26
CA LEU A 10 -9.95 25.58 8.36
C LEU A 10 -10.89 26.19 7.32
N SER A 11 -10.53 27.36 6.76
CA SER A 11 -11.29 27.98 5.67
C SER A 11 -11.05 27.34 4.30
N LEU A 12 -10.01 26.50 4.16
CA LEU A 12 -9.69 25.82 2.90
C LEU A 12 -10.56 24.57 2.69
N PRO A 13 -10.79 24.15 1.44
CA PRO A 13 -11.34 22.84 1.12
C PRO A 13 -10.59 21.66 1.78
N GLU A 14 -11.32 20.59 2.15
CA GLU A 14 -10.75 19.45 2.90
C GLU A 14 -9.60 18.75 2.14
N ASP A 15 -9.67 18.70 0.82
CA ASP A 15 -8.61 18.13 -0.02
C ASP A 15 -7.31 18.96 0.06
N ILE A 16 -7.41 20.28 0.12
CA ILE A 16 -6.26 21.19 0.29
C ILE A 16 -5.71 21.06 1.72
N GLN A 17 -6.57 21.05 2.73
CA GLN A 17 -6.16 20.83 4.12
C GLN A 17 -5.39 19.51 4.26
N ARG A 18 -5.94 18.43 3.70
CA ARG A 18 -5.32 17.11 3.67
C ARG A 18 -3.97 17.14 2.96
N ALA A 19 -3.90 17.75 1.79
CA ALA A 19 -2.65 17.86 1.03
C ALA A 19 -1.56 18.61 1.82
N ALA A 20 -1.92 19.71 2.47
CA ALA A 20 -1.01 20.49 3.31
C ALA A 20 -0.50 19.67 4.52
N ILE A 21 -1.39 18.94 5.20
CA ILE A 21 -0.99 18.07 6.32
C ILE A 21 -0.04 16.97 5.85
N LEU A 22 -0.33 16.32 4.72
CA LEU A 22 0.53 15.27 4.16
C LEU A 22 1.89 15.82 3.71
N ASP A 23 1.94 17.02 3.11
CA ASP A 23 3.20 17.67 2.76
C ASP A 23 4.04 17.99 4.00
N TYR A 24 3.40 18.51 5.05
CA TYR A 24 4.07 18.78 6.31
C TYR A 24 4.65 17.50 6.95
N LEU A 25 3.92 16.38 6.94
CA LEU A 25 4.45 15.09 7.39
C LEU A 25 5.69 14.64 6.58
N ARG A 26 5.70 14.86 5.26
CA ARG A 26 6.86 14.56 4.41
C ARG A 26 8.07 15.42 4.77
N ARG A 27 7.88 16.71 5.01
CA ARG A 27 8.95 17.63 5.43
C ARG A 27 9.54 17.22 6.78
N LEU A 28 8.69 16.93 7.77
CA LEU A 28 9.16 16.46 9.08
C LEU A 28 10.01 15.19 8.96
N HIS A 29 9.61 14.24 8.11
CA HIS A 29 10.40 13.03 7.86
C HIS A 29 11.72 13.35 7.16
N GLY A 30 11.70 14.19 6.12
CA GLY A 30 12.91 14.59 5.39
C GLY A 30 13.92 15.35 6.25
N ASN A 31 13.44 16.16 7.20
CA ASN A 31 14.28 16.90 8.15
C ASN A 31 14.75 16.04 9.34
N GLY A 32 14.34 14.77 9.43
CA GLY A 32 14.67 13.92 10.59
C GLY A 32 13.97 14.32 11.90
N GLU A 33 12.91 15.13 11.87
CA GLU A 33 12.15 15.60 13.03
C GLU A 33 11.23 14.49 13.61
N THR A 34 11.82 13.37 14.01
CA THR A 34 11.09 12.13 14.37
C THR A 34 10.13 12.30 15.55
N THR A 35 10.51 13.04 16.60
CA THR A 35 9.65 13.31 17.76
C THR A 35 8.38 14.06 17.36
N ARG A 36 8.55 15.11 16.55
CA ARG A 36 7.43 15.92 16.06
C ARG A 36 6.55 15.14 15.11
N LEU A 37 7.14 14.35 14.22
CA LEU A 37 6.43 13.47 13.30
C LEU A 37 5.53 12.48 14.06
N ARG A 38 6.05 11.82 15.11
CA ARG A 38 5.28 10.91 15.96
C ARG A 38 4.11 11.63 16.66
N ALA A 39 4.34 12.82 17.19
CA ALA A 39 3.31 13.61 17.84
C ALA A 39 2.16 13.98 16.87
N VAL A 40 2.50 14.39 15.64
CA VAL A 40 1.50 14.73 14.60
C VAL A 40 0.70 13.48 14.19
N PHE A 41 1.34 12.33 13.98
CA PHE A 41 0.62 11.08 13.70
C PHE A 41 -0.33 10.68 14.83
N ALA A 42 0.10 10.80 16.08
CA ALA A 42 -0.76 10.53 17.24
C ALA A 42 -1.98 11.46 17.28
N HIS A 43 -1.79 12.73 16.92
CA HIS A 43 -2.89 13.69 16.82
C HIS A 43 -3.87 13.32 15.70
N ILE A 44 -3.39 13.05 14.48
CA ILE A 44 -4.23 12.66 13.32
C ILE A 44 -5.09 11.44 13.65
N ARG A 45 -4.54 10.44 14.35
CA ARG A 45 -5.30 9.23 14.74
C ARG A 45 -6.51 9.54 15.62
N ARG A 46 -6.45 10.60 16.44
CA ARG A 46 -7.52 10.99 17.37
C ARG A 46 -8.60 11.86 16.72
N LEU A 47 -8.31 12.51 15.60
CA LEU A 47 -9.28 13.37 14.90
C LEU A 47 -10.52 12.58 14.48
N ARG A 48 -11.73 13.04 14.80
CA ARG A 48 -12.99 12.57 14.18
C ARG A 48 -13.56 13.77 13.41
N PRO A 49 -14.11 13.63 12.17
CA PRO A 49 -14.37 12.43 11.36
C PRO A 49 -13.41 12.24 10.16
N PHE A 50 -12.13 12.63 10.26
CA PHE A 50 -11.20 12.66 9.12
C PHE A 50 -10.66 11.28 8.69
N PHE A 51 -11.53 10.40 8.19
CA PHE A 51 -11.19 9.01 7.85
C PHE A 51 -10.15 8.90 6.72
N VAL A 52 -10.30 9.69 5.66
CA VAL A 52 -9.40 9.64 4.50
C VAL A 52 -8.00 10.13 4.88
N LEU A 53 -7.89 11.22 5.63
CA LEU A 53 -6.61 11.72 6.14
C LEU A 53 -5.91 10.66 7.01
N LYS A 54 -6.65 9.91 7.84
CA LYS A 54 -6.07 8.81 8.63
C LYS A 54 -5.50 7.72 7.74
N ALA A 55 -6.22 7.31 6.71
CA ALA A 55 -5.72 6.30 5.77
C ALA A 55 -4.46 6.80 5.05
N ASP A 56 -4.46 8.03 4.55
CA ASP A 56 -3.29 8.63 3.89
C ASP A 56 -2.10 8.78 4.85
N ALA A 57 -2.34 9.15 6.11
CA ALA A 57 -1.29 9.27 7.13
C ALA A 57 -0.70 7.91 7.51
N VAL A 58 -1.54 6.88 7.74
CA VAL A 58 -1.06 5.52 8.03
C VAL A 58 -0.27 4.96 6.84
N HIS A 59 -0.76 5.17 5.62
CA HIS A 59 -0.06 4.80 4.40
C HIS A 59 1.32 5.49 4.31
N LEU A 60 1.37 6.81 4.53
CA LEU A 60 2.62 7.56 4.49
C LEU A 60 3.62 7.11 5.57
N ALA A 61 3.12 6.85 6.80
CA ALA A 61 3.94 6.29 7.87
C ALA A 61 4.56 4.94 7.49
N LEU A 62 3.81 4.08 6.80
CA LEU A 62 4.29 2.79 6.30
C LEU A 62 5.44 3.00 5.31
N LEU A 63 5.29 3.91 4.34
CA LEU A 63 6.34 4.22 3.38
C LEU A 63 7.61 4.76 4.05
N PHE A 64 7.47 5.57 5.10
CA PHE A 64 8.62 6.04 5.88
C PHE A 64 9.34 4.90 6.60
N GLN A 65 8.60 3.94 7.19
CA GLN A 65 9.22 2.77 7.82
C GLN A 65 9.93 1.90 6.78
N LEU A 66 9.37 1.72 5.58
CA LEU A 66 10.04 0.98 4.51
C LEU A 66 11.34 1.65 4.04
N ARG A 67 11.37 2.99 3.93
CA ARG A 67 12.60 3.73 3.59
C ARG A 67 13.71 3.56 4.63
N LEU A 68 13.33 3.38 5.89
CA LEU A 68 14.26 3.12 7.00
C LEU A 68 14.54 1.62 7.17
N ASN A 69 14.07 0.77 6.26
CA ASN A 69 14.16 -0.70 6.33
C ASN A 69 13.52 -1.33 7.59
N HIS A 70 12.57 -0.64 8.21
CA HIS A 70 11.83 -1.09 9.38
C HIS A 70 10.60 -1.93 8.97
N THR A 71 10.86 -3.09 8.37
CA THR A 71 9.83 -3.95 7.73
C THR A 71 8.77 -4.47 8.70
N ARG A 72 9.13 -4.78 9.96
CA ARG A 72 8.18 -5.20 11.01
C ARG A 72 7.15 -4.11 11.31
N GLN A 73 7.61 -2.86 11.46
CA GLN A 73 6.76 -1.71 11.72
C GLN A 73 5.91 -1.38 10.49
N ALA A 74 6.46 -1.48 9.28
CA ALA A 74 5.70 -1.31 8.04
C ALA A 74 4.52 -2.30 7.94
N LEU A 75 4.74 -3.57 8.26
CA LEU A 75 3.67 -4.57 8.29
C LEU A 75 2.61 -4.29 9.37
N ALA A 76 3.01 -3.81 10.55
CA ALA A 76 2.07 -3.41 11.58
C ALA A 76 1.18 -2.25 11.10
N LEU A 77 1.76 -1.29 10.38
CA LEU A 77 1.01 -0.18 9.78
C LEU A 77 0.08 -0.64 8.65
N TYR A 78 0.48 -1.63 7.85
CA TYR A 78 -0.41 -2.22 6.84
C TYR A 78 -1.63 -2.88 7.47
N ARG A 79 -1.44 -3.63 8.56
CA ARG A 79 -2.54 -4.22 9.33
C ARG A 79 -3.46 -3.13 9.89
N ALA A 80 -2.88 -2.05 10.44
CA ALA A 80 -3.67 -0.92 10.91
C ALA A 80 -4.50 -0.29 9.78
N LEU A 81 -3.91 -0.13 8.58
CA LEU A 81 -4.61 0.39 7.39
C LEU A 81 -5.81 -0.49 7.01
N ARG A 82 -5.67 -1.82 7.08
CA ARG A 82 -6.77 -2.77 6.82
C ARG A 82 -7.90 -2.73 7.85
N THR A 83 -7.60 -2.34 9.08
CA THR A 83 -8.62 -2.20 10.14
C THR A 83 -9.37 -0.88 10.11
N LEU A 84 -8.98 0.06 9.24
CA LEU A 84 -9.73 1.30 9.06
C LEU A 84 -11.08 1.02 8.42
N GLU A 85 -12.07 1.84 8.77
CA GLU A 85 -13.40 1.78 8.19
C GLU A 85 -13.36 1.89 6.68
N ARG A 86 -14.27 1.21 5.97
CA ARG A 86 -14.30 1.19 4.51
C ARG A 86 -14.32 2.58 3.89
N ARG A 87 -15.01 3.55 4.51
CA ARG A 87 -15.04 4.97 4.06
C ARG A 87 -13.69 5.68 4.07
N ALA A 88 -12.70 5.18 4.82
CA ALA A 88 -11.35 5.73 4.84
C ALA A 88 -10.57 5.45 3.55
N ASP A 89 -10.83 4.29 2.94
CA ASP A 89 -10.23 3.86 1.67
C ASP A 89 -11.25 3.04 0.87
N PRO A 90 -12.30 3.68 0.34
CA PRO A 90 -13.47 3.00 -0.20
C PRO A 90 -13.19 2.17 -1.45
N ARG A 91 -12.08 2.46 -2.13
CA ARG A 91 -11.63 1.77 -3.36
C ARG A 91 -10.33 1.00 -3.16
N GLY A 92 -9.86 0.85 -1.92
CA GLY A 92 -8.67 0.06 -1.59
C GLY A 92 -7.36 0.59 -2.17
N CYS A 93 -7.30 1.86 -2.60
CA CYS A 93 -6.13 2.41 -3.28
C CYS A 93 -4.91 2.45 -2.36
N ARG A 94 -5.10 2.79 -1.08
CA ARG A 94 -3.98 2.93 -0.12
C ARG A 94 -3.50 1.56 0.32
N ARG A 95 -4.42 0.61 0.47
CA ARG A 95 -4.08 -0.79 0.74
C ARG A 95 -3.31 -1.42 -0.42
N ALA A 96 -3.77 -1.23 -1.65
CA ALA A 96 -3.08 -1.76 -2.83
C ALA A 96 -1.68 -1.15 -3.02
N ASP A 97 -1.54 0.17 -2.84
CA ASP A 97 -0.26 0.86 -2.93
C ASP A 97 0.72 0.41 -1.83
N ALA A 98 0.24 0.33 -0.58
CA ALA A 98 1.02 -0.20 0.53
C ALA A 98 1.53 -1.62 0.28
N LEU A 99 0.66 -2.51 -0.20
CA LEU A 99 1.01 -3.90 -0.48
C LEU A 99 2.05 -4.00 -1.60
N TRP A 100 1.90 -3.19 -2.66
CA TRP A 100 2.86 -3.13 -3.75
C TRP A 100 4.25 -2.73 -3.25
N HIS A 101 4.33 -1.69 -2.41
CA HIS A 101 5.58 -1.27 -1.79
C HIS A 101 6.17 -2.32 -0.85
N LEU A 102 5.35 -3.02 -0.06
CA LEU A 102 5.79 -4.13 0.78
C LEU A 102 6.41 -5.25 -0.06
N CYS A 103 5.77 -5.64 -1.17
CA CYS A 103 6.31 -6.66 -2.07
C CYS A 103 7.65 -6.24 -2.67
N ARG A 104 7.79 -4.99 -3.09
CA ARG A 104 9.05 -4.48 -3.65
C ARG A 104 10.23 -4.49 -2.69
N VAL A 105 9.98 -4.34 -1.39
CA VAL A 105 11.05 -4.20 -0.38
C VAL A 105 11.34 -5.52 0.33
N MET A 106 10.33 -6.37 0.52
CA MET A 106 10.42 -7.53 1.40
C MET A 106 10.47 -8.88 0.68
N LEU A 107 10.40 -8.89 -0.66
CA LEU A 107 10.62 -10.11 -1.43
C LEU A 107 12.13 -10.33 -1.68
N PRO A 108 12.58 -11.59 -1.71
CA PRO A 108 11.79 -12.82 -1.60
C PRO A 108 11.44 -13.24 -0.16
N ASP A 109 12.12 -12.69 0.85
CA ASP A 109 12.10 -13.17 2.25
C ASP A 109 10.72 -13.31 2.90
N ALA A 110 9.76 -12.49 2.49
CA ALA A 110 8.41 -12.47 3.06
C ALA A 110 7.32 -13.04 2.13
N ALA A 111 7.68 -13.81 1.10
CA ALA A 111 6.77 -14.26 0.04
C ALA A 111 5.46 -14.90 0.54
N THR A 112 5.53 -15.84 1.47
CA THR A 112 4.34 -16.53 2.01
C THR A 112 3.37 -15.54 2.66
N ARG A 113 3.88 -14.72 3.58
CA ARG A 113 3.08 -13.71 4.31
C ARG A 113 2.50 -12.66 3.37
N LEU A 114 3.27 -12.21 2.38
CA LEU A 114 2.79 -11.22 1.41
C LEU A 114 1.72 -11.80 0.47
N SER A 115 1.85 -13.08 0.10
CA SER A 115 0.84 -13.80 -0.69
C SER A 115 -0.50 -13.89 0.04
N GLU A 116 -0.50 -14.14 1.34
CA GLU A 116 -1.72 -14.11 2.16
C GLU A 116 -2.39 -12.73 2.17
N LEU A 117 -1.59 -11.67 2.37
CA LEU A 117 -2.08 -10.29 2.36
C LEU A 117 -2.62 -9.89 0.98
N TRP A 118 -1.98 -10.37 -0.09
CA TRP A 118 -2.39 -10.16 -1.46
C TRP A 118 -3.72 -10.85 -1.79
N ARG A 119 -3.88 -12.12 -1.43
CA ARG A 119 -5.15 -12.84 -1.61
C ARG A 119 -6.27 -12.22 -0.78
N ALA A 120 -5.97 -11.74 0.43
CA ALA A 120 -6.95 -11.07 1.27
C ALA A 120 -7.45 -9.75 0.65
N LEU A 121 -6.54 -8.96 0.07
CA LEU A 121 -6.91 -7.71 -0.61
C LEU A 121 -7.73 -7.96 -1.88
N GLY A 122 -7.45 -9.05 -2.61
CA GLY A 122 -8.19 -9.43 -3.81
C GLY A 122 -9.67 -9.78 -3.58
N LYS A 123 -10.08 -10.01 -2.33
CA LYS A 123 -11.49 -10.22 -1.93
C LYS A 123 -12.25 -8.91 -1.72
N GLU A 124 -11.57 -7.77 -1.71
CA GLU A 124 -12.18 -6.47 -1.52
C GLU A 124 -12.71 -5.88 -2.84
N SER A 125 -13.64 -4.94 -2.74
CA SER A 125 -14.11 -4.16 -3.89
C SER A 125 -13.09 -3.07 -4.23
N LEU A 126 -12.17 -3.37 -5.16
CA LEU A 126 -11.10 -2.46 -5.55
C LEU A 126 -11.54 -1.51 -6.68
N GLY A 127 -11.01 -0.28 -6.67
CA GLY A 127 -11.11 0.61 -7.83
C GLY A 127 -10.10 0.26 -8.93
N PRO A 128 -10.18 0.88 -10.12
CA PRO A 128 -9.29 0.56 -11.25
C PRO A 128 -7.79 0.66 -10.94
N GLN A 129 -7.37 1.73 -10.27
CA GLN A 129 -5.97 1.92 -9.86
C GLN A 129 -5.53 0.88 -8.84
N ALA A 130 -6.39 0.55 -7.87
CA ALA A 130 -6.10 -0.46 -6.85
C ALA A 130 -6.01 -1.86 -7.47
N HIS A 131 -6.85 -2.19 -8.45
CA HIS A 131 -6.76 -3.43 -9.22
C HIS A 131 -5.43 -3.54 -9.95
N TYR A 132 -4.97 -2.46 -10.59
CA TYR A 132 -3.68 -2.46 -11.28
C TYR A 132 -2.51 -2.71 -10.32
N LEU A 133 -2.47 -1.99 -9.18
CA LEU A 133 -1.43 -2.17 -8.16
C LEU A 133 -1.48 -3.55 -7.52
N HIS A 134 -2.67 -4.09 -7.28
CA HIS A 134 -2.87 -5.45 -6.80
C HIS A 134 -2.31 -6.47 -7.79
N ALA A 135 -2.64 -6.37 -9.09
CA ALA A 135 -2.08 -7.25 -10.11
C ALA A 135 -0.54 -7.15 -10.20
N ARG A 136 0.03 -5.93 -10.13
CA ARG A 136 1.49 -5.75 -10.11
C ARG A 136 2.15 -6.39 -8.91
N SER A 137 1.50 -6.33 -7.74
CA SER A 137 2.00 -7.00 -6.53
C SER A 137 2.00 -8.53 -6.71
N GLY A 138 0.97 -9.07 -7.36
CA GLY A 138 0.88 -10.50 -7.69
C GLY A 138 1.96 -10.94 -8.67
N LEU A 139 2.29 -10.11 -9.67
CA LEU A 139 3.42 -10.37 -10.58
C LEU A 139 4.75 -10.48 -9.80
N LEU A 140 5.04 -9.54 -8.89
CA LEU A 140 6.26 -9.61 -8.07
C LEU A 140 6.32 -10.90 -7.22
N LEU A 141 5.18 -11.32 -6.66
CA LEU A 141 5.09 -12.57 -5.90
C LEU A 141 5.34 -13.79 -6.79
N LEU A 142 4.82 -13.77 -8.02
CA LEU A 142 5.03 -14.83 -9.00
C LEU A 142 6.50 -14.91 -9.39
N GLU A 143 7.13 -13.77 -9.71
CA GLU A 143 8.55 -13.68 -10.04
C GLU A 143 9.43 -14.22 -8.91
N ALA A 144 9.10 -13.89 -7.65
CA ALA A 144 9.81 -14.42 -6.49
C ALA A 144 9.64 -15.95 -6.35
N ALA A 145 8.43 -16.48 -6.57
CA ALA A 145 8.18 -17.93 -6.53
C ALA A 145 8.94 -18.66 -7.66
N CYS A 146 8.93 -18.12 -8.88
CA CYS A 146 9.70 -18.62 -10.01
C CYS A 146 11.21 -18.61 -9.72
N GLY A 147 11.74 -17.50 -9.18
CA GLY A 147 13.15 -17.39 -8.80
C GLY A 147 13.57 -18.41 -7.74
N ASN A 148 12.65 -18.79 -6.85
CA ASN A 148 12.87 -19.84 -5.85
C ASN A 148 12.60 -21.25 -6.37
N SER A 149 12.29 -21.42 -7.66
CA SER A 149 11.87 -22.70 -8.26
C SER A 149 10.64 -23.35 -7.59
N ASP A 150 9.82 -22.56 -6.90
CA ASP A 150 8.58 -23.02 -6.25
C ASP A 150 7.43 -23.05 -7.26
N ARG A 151 7.44 -24.10 -8.08
CA ARG A 151 6.43 -24.30 -9.13
C ARG A 151 4.99 -24.34 -8.60
N PRO A 152 4.65 -25.05 -7.50
CA PRO A 152 3.28 -25.06 -6.98
C PRO A 152 2.78 -23.66 -6.59
N THR A 153 3.59 -22.86 -5.89
CA THR A 153 3.21 -21.50 -5.52
C THR A 153 3.09 -20.60 -6.74
N ALA A 154 4.05 -20.69 -7.67
CA ALA A 154 4.02 -19.92 -8.90
C ALA A 154 2.77 -20.24 -9.76
N GLU A 155 2.40 -21.51 -9.86
CA GLU A 155 1.22 -21.94 -10.62
C GLU A 155 -0.08 -21.42 -9.98
N ALA A 156 -0.18 -21.46 -8.64
CA ALA A 156 -1.30 -20.89 -7.91
C ALA A 156 -1.41 -19.37 -8.12
N LEU A 157 -0.30 -18.64 -8.03
CA LEU A 157 -0.27 -17.19 -8.26
C LEU A 157 -0.61 -16.82 -9.70
N ARG A 158 -0.10 -17.57 -10.69
CA ARG A 158 -0.47 -17.41 -12.10
C ARG A 158 -1.97 -17.59 -12.28
N HIS A 159 -2.55 -18.64 -11.72
CA HIS A 159 -3.98 -18.91 -11.80
C HIS A 159 -4.83 -17.79 -11.17
N ASP A 160 -4.45 -17.33 -9.98
CA ASP A 160 -5.11 -16.22 -9.30
C ASP A 160 -5.02 -14.92 -10.13
N LEU A 161 -3.87 -14.64 -10.75
CA LEU A 161 -3.68 -13.48 -11.63
C LEU A 161 -4.55 -13.52 -12.89
N ARG A 162 -4.66 -14.68 -13.55
CA ARG A 162 -5.50 -14.84 -14.75
C ARG A 162 -6.97 -14.57 -14.49
N ARG A 163 -7.44 -14.80 -13.26
CA ARG A 163 -8.82 -14.52 -12.85
C ARG A 163 -9.11 -13.02 -12.74
N HIS A 164 -8.10 -12.15 -12.76
CA HIS A 164 -8.32 -10.71 -12.85
C HIS A 164 -8.78 -10.31 -14.25
N ALA A 165 -10.10 -10.17 -14.43
CA ALA A 165 -10.72 -9.78 -15.70
C ALA A 165 -10.61 -8.26 -16.03
N HIS A 166 -9.89 -7.46 -15.23
CA HIS A 166 -9.89 -6.02 -15.39
C HIS A 166 -8.98 -5.58 -16.57
N PRO A 167 -9.46 -4.74 -17.52
CA PRO A 167 -8.69 -4.35 -18.71
C PRO A 167 -7.31 -3.74 -18.40
N ALA A 168 -7.22 -2.94 -17.34
CA ALA A 168 -5.96 -2.33 -16.91
C ALA A 168 -4.87 -3.35 -16.51
N CYS A 169 -5.23 -4.61 -16.24
CA CYS A 169 -4.30 -5.63 -15.80
C CYS A 169 -3.76 -6.53 -16.94
N ARG A 170 -4.23 -6.34 -18.18
CA ARG A 170 -3.91 -7.22 -19.32
C ARG A 170 -2.41 -7.40 -19.54
N ASP A 171 -1.65 -6.30 -19.55
CA ASP A 171 -0.20 -6.37 -19.76
C ASP A 171 0.53 -7.02 -18.59
N VAL A 172 0.05 -6.83 -17.36
CA VAL A 172 0.60 -7.48 -16.17
C VAL A 172 0.35 -8.99 -16.22
N ILE A 173 -0.83 -9.42 -16.64
CA ILE A 173 -1.17 -10.85 -16.79
C ILE A 173 -0.33 -11.47 -17.91
N ARG A 174 -0.13 -10.78 -19.04
CA ARG A 174 0.73 -11.25 -20.11
C ARG A 174 2.19 -11.41 -19.65
N ALA A 175 2.71 -10.45 -18.88
CA ALA A 175 4.04 -10.52 -18.30
C ALA A 175 4.16 -11.71 -17.33
N ALA A 176 3.15 -11.95 -16.49
CA ALA A 176 3.11 -13.08 -15.58
C ALA A 176 3.16 -14.43 -16.31
N GLU A 177 2.38 -14.59 -17.38
CA GLU A 177 2.41 -15.79 -18.22
C GLU A 177 3.76 -16.03 -18.87
N ALA A 178 4.37 -14.97 -19.43
CA ALA A 178 5.69 -15.05 -20.03
C ALA A 178 6.76 -15.45 -19.01
N HIS A 179 6.74 -14.84 -17.82
CA HIS A 179 7.69 -15.13 -16.76
C HIS A 179 7.57 -16.58 -16.25
N PHE A 180 6.35 -17.07 -16.04
CA PHE A 180 6.13 -18.46 -15.61
C PHE A 180 6.67 -19.46 -16.63
N ARG A 181 6.40 -19.26 -17.92
CA ARG A 181 6.87 -20.17 -18.99
C ARG A 181 8.39 -20.17 -19.12
N ALA A 182 9.02 -19.01 -18.93
CA ALA A 182 10.47 -18.91 -18.96
C ALA A 182 11.12 -19.64 -17.77
N ALA A 183 10.51 -19.59 -16.59
CA ALA A 183 11.03 -20.24 -15.38
C ALA A 183 10.79 -21.76 -15.37
N PHE A 184 9.69 -22.23 -15.96
CA PHE A 184 9.31 -23.64 -15.98
C PHE A 184 9.04 -24.10 -17.42
N PRO A 185 10.08 -24.25 -18.26
CA PRO A 185 9.93 -24.85 -19.58
C PRO A 185 9.42 -26.29 -19.46
N LEU A 186 8.61 -26.71 -20.45
CA LEU A 186 8.07 -28.07 -20.54
C LEU A 186 9.17 -29.11 -20.74
#